data_AF-A0A8H5VQ98-F1
#
_entry.id   AF-A0A8H5VQ98-F1
#
_cell.length_a   1.000
_cell.length_b   1.000
_cell.length_c   1.000
_cell.angle_alpha   90.00
_cell.angle_beta   90.00
_cell.angle_gamma   90.00
#
_symmetry.space_group_name_H-M   'P 1'
#
loop_
_entity.id
_entity.type
_entity.pdbx_description
1 polymer ?
#
loop_
_entity_poly.entity_id
_entity_poly.type
_entity_poly.pdbx_seq_one_letter_code
_entity_poly.pdbx_strand_id
1 'polypeptide(L)'
;MDGPISFTRDTCVPEDKQYSITCFHVGHPGRKWSQLSEQERRDTVMKQFNDAFGTVVEKVPEPINIIEKDWLKDPWFLGGPSPVMKPGLLTGAGKSIRNPFKNIHFVGTETSIV
;
A
#
# COMPACT_ATOMS: atom_id res chain seq x y z
N MET A 1 2.28 0.49 -19.37
CA MET A 1 1.01 0.59 -18.65
C MET A 1 1.25 1.49 -17.46
N ASP A 2 0.72 2.70 -17.52
CA ASP A 2 0.74 3.64 -16.40
C ASP A 2 -0.64 3.60 -15.73
N GLY A 3 -0.68 3.31 -14.43
CA GLY A 3 -1.92 3.21 -13.68
C GLY A 3 -1.68 3.34 -12.18
N PRO A 4 -2.72 3.59 -11.38
CA PRO A 4 -2.58 3.83 -9.95
C PRO A 4 -2.09 2.60 -9.17
N ILE A 5 -2.36 1.38 -9.66
CA ILE A 5 -1.90 0.13 -9.05
C ILE A 5 -0.43 -0.08 -9.42
N SER A 6 0.44 -0.10 -8.41
CA SER A 6 1.88 -0.28 -8.56
C SER A 6 2.27 -1.75 -8.66
N PHE A 7 1.62 -2.61 -7.88
CA PHE A 7 1.74 -4.06 -7.97
C PHE A 7 0.56 -4.76 -7.30
N THR A 8 0.38 -6.04 -7.60
CA THR A 8 -0.70 -6.87 -7.05
C THR A 8 -0.17 -8.14 -6.40
N ARG A 9 -1.03 -8.77 -5.60
CA ARG A 9 -0.86 -10.13 -5.08
C ARG A 9 -2.19 -10.86 -5.19
N ASP A 10 -2.14 -12.09 -5.67
CA ASP A 10 -3.24 -13.03 -5.50
C ASP A 10 -3.41 -13.27 -3.99
N THR A 11 -4.63 -13.06 -3.50
CA THR A 11 -5.03 -13.27 -2.11
C THR A 11 -6.29 -14.12 -2.01
N CYS A 12 -6.53 -14.97 -3.01
CA CYS A 12 -7.60 -15.95 -2.98
C CYS A 12 -7.40 -16.95 -1.84
N VAL A 13 -8.52 -17.38 -1.25
CA VAL A 13 -8.61 -18.53 -0.36
C VAL A 13 -9.64 -19.49 -0.97
N PRO A 14 -9.20 -20.41 -1.85
CA PRO A 14 -10.10 -21.30 -2.61
C PRO A 14 -10.99 -22.17 -1.74
N GLU A 15 -10.49 -22.61 -0.57
CA GLU A 15 -11.22 -23.43 0.40
C GLU A 15 -12.47 -22.70 0.92
N ASP A 16 -12.36 -21.38 1.08
CA ASP A 16 -13.45 -20.50 1.51
C ASP A 16 -14.29 -19.97 0.34
N LYS A 17 -13.96 -20.36 -0.90
CA LYS A 17 -14.50 -19.78 -2.15
C LYS A 17 -14.35 -18.26 -2.20
N GLN A 18 -13.26 -17.76 -1.60
CA GLN A 18 -12.91 -16.36 -1.57
C GLN A 18 -11.90 -16.11 -2.68
N TYR A 19 -12.25 -15.26 -3.65
CA TYR A 19 -11.37 -14.93 -4.78
C TYR A 19 -11.08 -13.45 -4.76
N SER A 20 -9.82 -13.07 -4.59
CA SER A 20 -9.41 -11.67 -4.45
C SER A 20 -8.01 -11.42 -4.91
N ILE A 21 -7.79 -10.18 -5.31
CA ILE A 21 -6.48 -9.66 -5.69
C ILE A 21 -6.25 -8.40 -4.87
N THR A 22 -5.22 -8.41 -4.04
CA THR A 22 -4.82 -7.23 -3.28
C THR A 22 -3.97 -6.32 -4.16
N CYS A 23 -4.34 -5.04 -4.22
CA CYS A 23 -3.70 -4.03 -5.05
C CYS A 23 -2.96 -3.01 -4.18
N PHE A 24 -1.69 -2.76 -4.49
CA PHE A 24 -0.86 -1.80 -3.76
C PHE A 24 -0.67 -0.52 -4.58
N HIS A 25 -0.97 0.61 -3.94
CA HIS A 25 -0.88 1.95 -4.51
C HIS A 25 0.24 2.70 -3.77
N VAL A 26 1.45 2.72 -4.32
CA VAL A 26 2.64 3.23 -3.59
C VAL A 26 3.21 4.51 -4.17
N GLY A 27 3.98 5.22 -3.35
CA GLY A 27 4.75 6.38 -3.78
C GLY A 27 3.88 7.52 -4.32
N HIS A 28 4.33 8.14 -5.42
CA HIS A 28 3.65 9.28 -6.02
C HIS A 28 2.30 8.92 -6.67
N PRO A 29 2.16 7.83 -7.44
CA PRO A 29 0.86 7.39 -7.94
C PRO A 29 -0.15 7.14 -6.82
N GLY A 30 0.26 6.46 -5.74
CA GLY A 30 -0.61 6.20 -4.60
C GLY A 30 -1.07 7.48 -3.89
N ARG A 31 -0.19 8.48 -3.73
CA ARG A 31 -0.59 9.79 -3.19
C ARG A 31 -1.62 10.50 -4.06
N LYS A 32 -1.45 10.47 -5.39
CA LYS A 32 -2.43 11.05 -6.33
C LYS A 32 -3.77 10.32 -6.25
N TRP A 33 -3.75 8.99 -6.26
CA TRP A 33 -4.94 8.15 -6.17
C TRP A 33 -5.71 8.38 -4.85
N SER A 34 -5.01 8.55 -3.72
CA SER A 34 -5.61 8.86 -2.41
C SER A 34 -6.44 10.15 -2.38
N GLN A 35 -6.14 11.12 -3.25
CA GLN A 35 -6.88 12.40 -3.33
C GLN A 35 -8.19 12.30 -4.14
N LEU A 36 -8.39 11.23 -4.90
CA LEU A 36 -9.60 11.02 -5.69
C LEU A 36 -10.80 10.71 -4.78
N SER A 37 -12.01 10.95 -5.27
CA SER A 37 -13.24 10.47 -4.62
C SER A 37 -13.27 8.93 -4.58
N GLU A 38 -14.10 8.35 -3.72
CA GLU A 38 -14.23 6.90 -3.61
C GLU A 38 -14.62 6.25 -4.95
N GLN A 39 -15.54 6.86 -5.69
CA GLN A 39 -15.96 6.34 -6.99
C GLN A 39 -14.81 6.39 -8.00
N GLU A 40 -14.10 7.52 -8.12
CA GLU A 40 -12.95 7.64 -9.03
C GLU A 40 -11.82 6.68 -8.67
N ARG A 41 -11.59 6.42 -7.37
CA ARG A 41 -10.60 5.42 -6.94
C ARG A 41 -10.95 4.02 -7.44
N ARG A 42 -12.22 3.63 -7.38
CA ARG A 42 -12.71 2.35 -7.89
C ARG A 42 -12.65 2.27 -9.41
N ASP A 43 -13.10 3.32 -10.09
CA ASP A 43 -13.13 3.37 -11.55
C ASP A 43 -11.72 3.27 -12.15
N THR A 44 -10.74 3.95 -11.54
CA THR A 44 -9.36 3.91 -12.01
C THR A 44 -8.70 2.54 -11.80
N VAL A 45 -9.04 1.83 -10.71
CA VAL A 45 -8.62 0.43 -10.47
C VAL A 45 -9.24 -0.49 -11.53
N MET A 46 -10.55 -0.42 -11.72
CA MET A 46 -11.25 -1.27 -12.70
C MET A 46 -10.78 -0.99 -14.13
N LYS A 47 -10.51 0.27 -14.47
CA LYS A 47 -9.91 0.62 -15.76
C LYS A 47 -8.56 -0.09 -15.94
N GLN A 48 -7.68 -0.04 -14.95
CA GLN A 48 -6.37 -0.69 -15.06
C GLN A 48 -6.47 -2.22 -15.17
N PHE A 49 -7.43 -2.84 -14.47
CA PHE A 49 -7.72 -4.28 -14.64
C PHE A 49 -8.23 -4.60 -16.05
N ASN A 50 -9.14 -3.81 -16.59
CA ASN A 50 -9.64 -3.98 -17.96
C ASN A 50 -8.52 -3.79 -18.99
N ASP A 51 -7.68 -2.77 -18.84
CA ASP A 51 -6.53 -2.54 -19.73
C ASP A 51 -5.52 -3.71 -19.67
N ALA A 52 -5.32 -4.30 -18.48
CA ALA A 52 -4.35 -5.38 -18.26
C ALA A 52 -4.85 -6.76 -18.70
N PHE A 53 -6.08 -7.12 -18.34
CA PHE A 53 -6.62 -8.47 -18.53
C PHE A 53 -7.64 -8.57 -19.65
N GLY A 54 -8.23 -7.47 -20.13
CA GLY A 54 -9.23 -7.48 -21.20
C GLY A 54 -8.73 -7.98 -22.55
N THR A 55 -7.41 -8.16 -22.71
CA THR A 55 -6.80 -8.80 -23.89
C THR A 55 -6.64 -10.31 -23.74
N VAL A 56 -6.84 -10.84 -22.53
CA VAL A 56 -6.59 -12.25 -22.16
C VAL A 56 -7.87 -12.97 -21.77
N VAL A 57 -8.83 -12.26 -21.17
CA VAL A 57 -10.15 -12.79 -20.78
C VAL A 57 -11.25 -12.12 -21.60
N GLU A 58 -12.34 -12.86 -21.88
CA GLU A 58 -13.49 -12.33 -22.62
C GLU A 58 -14.11 -11.10 -21.93
N LYS A 59 -14.19 -11.15 -20.60
CA LYS A 59 -14.71 -10.06 -19.76
C LYS A 59 -14.03 -10.09 -18.40
N VAL A 60 -13.50 -8.95 -17.97
CA VAL A 60 -13.05 -8.78 -16.58
C VAL A 60 -14.30 -8.73 -15.70
N PRO A 61 -14.44 -9.62 -14.70
CA PRO A 61 -15.60 -9.64 -13.83
C PRO A 61 -15.64 -8.42 -12.92
N GLU A 62 -16.85 -7.91 -12.66
CA GLU A 62 -17.05 -6.89 -11.64
C GLU A 62 -16.83 -7.47 -10.24
N PRO A 63 -16.12 -6.77 -9.34
CA PRO A 63 -15.87 -7.26 -8.00
C PRO A 63 -17.17 -7.24 -7.17
N ILE A 64 -17.40 -8.30 -6.41
CA ILE A 64 -18.51 -8.38 -5.45
C ILE A 64 -18.33 -7.34 -4.32
N ASN A 65 -17.08 -7.08 -3.95
CA ASN A 65 -16.72 -6.12 -2.91
C ASN A 65 -15.34 -5.51 -3.18
N ILE A 66 -15.16 -4.26 -2.78
CA ILE A 66 -13.87 -3.56 -2.80
C ILE A 66 -13.63 -3.02 -1.40
N ILE A 67 -12.55 -3.48 -0.75
CA ILE A 67 -12.13 -3.00 0.57
C ILE A 67 -10.86 -2.18 0.39
N GLU A 68 -10.91 -0.93 0.84
CA GLU A 68 -9.80 0.03 0.73
C GLU A 68 -9.26 0.38 2.11
N LYS A 69 -7.94 0.44 2.25
CA LYS A 69 -7.28 1.06 3.40
C LYS A 69 -6.27 2.10 2.91
N ASP A 70 -6.59 3.37 3.16
CA ASP A 70 -5.67 4.47 2.94
C ASP A 70 -4.88 4.75 4.22
N TRP A 71 -3.66 4.24 4.25
CA TRP A 71 -2.73 4.41 5.37
C TRP A 71 -2.30 5.86 5.61
N LEU A 72 -2.41 6.75 4.61
CA LEU A 72 -2.08 8.17 4.77
C LEU A 72 -3.16 8.95 5.53
N LYS A 73 -4.39 8.43 5.53
CA LYS A 73 -5.54 9.04 6.23
C LYS A 73 -5.73 8.48 7.64
N ASP A 74 -4.94 7.48 8.03
CA ASP A 74 -4.96 6.94 9.38
C ASP A 74 -4.11 7.81 10.33
N PRO A 75 -4.71 8.48 11.33
CA PRO A 75 -3.99 9.39 12.22
C PRO A 75 -2.97 8.66 13.11
N TRP A 76 -3.06 7.34 13.25
CA TRP A 76 -2.18 6.53 14.09
C TRP A 76 -1.06 5.85 13.30
N PHE A 77 -1.16 5.80 11.96
CA PHE A 77 -0.20 5.11 11.11
C PHE A 77 0.66 6.09 10.30
N LEU A 78 0.10 7.23 9.87
CA LEU A 78 0.80 8.32 9.18
C LEU A 78 1.51 7.93 7.86
N GLY A 79 1.24 6.73 7.35
CA GLY A 79 1.86 6.14 6.15
C GLY A 79 2.48 4.77 6.42
N GLY A 80 2.80 4.02 5.37
CA GLY A 80 3.30 2.64 5.51
C GLY A 80 4.15 2.13 4.35
N PRO A 81 4.73 0.92 4.50
CA PRO A 81 4.67 0.08 5.70
C PRO A 81 5.65 0.49 6.82
N SER A 82 6.62 1.36 6.52
CA SER A 82 7.65 1.85 7.45
C SER A 82 8.16 3.22 6.97
N PRO A 83 8.67 4.10 7.84
CA PRO A 83 9.26 5.37 7.42
C PRO A 83 10.45 5.17 6.47
N VAL A 84 10.49 6.01 5.45
CA VAL A 84 11.62 6.05 4.51
C VAL A 84 12.64 7.07 4.99
N MET A 85 13.89 6.62 5.19
CA MET A 85 14.98 7.52 5.53
C MET A 85 15.46 8.27 4.29
N LYS A 86 15.45 9.60 4.35
CA LYS A 86 16.04 10.44 3.30
C LYS A 86 17.58 10.27 3.27
N PRO A 87 18.24 10.55 2.13
CA PRO A 87 19.70 10.51 2.03
C PRO A 87 20.37 11.29 3.18
N GLY A 88 21.41 10.69 3.76
CA GLY A 88 22.16 11.26 4.89
C GLY A 88 21.56 11.01 6.28
N LEU A 89 20.27 10.68 6.39
CA LEU A 89 19.64 10.46 7.70
C LEU A 89 20.20 9.22 8.41
N LEU A 90 20.38 8.12 7.66
CA LEU A 90 20.91 6.86 8.20
C LEU A 90 22.34 7.01 8.72
N THR A 91 23.21 7.72 7.98
CA THR A 91 24.62 7.90 8.36
C THR A 91 24.81 8.97 9.44
N GLY A 92 23.95 9.99 9.48
CA GLY A 92 23.96 11.04 10.50
C GLY A 92 23.34 10.59 11.82
N ALA A 93 22.01 10.44 11.84
CA ALA A 93 21.23 10.19 13.07
C ALA A 93 20.78 8.73 13.21
N GLY A 94 20.88 7.90 12.17
CA GLY A 94 20.36 6.54 12.17
C GLY A 94 20.93 5.63 13.28
N LYS A 95 22.18 5.87 13.71
CA LYS A 95 22.79 5.15 14.85
C LYS A 95 22.03 5.36 16.16
N SER A 96 21.30 6.47 16.29
CA SER A 96 20.59 6.85 17.51
C SER A 96 19.13 6.40 17.53
N ILE A 97 18.63 5.75 16.48
CA ILE A 97 17.19 5.42 16.30
C ILE A 97 16.57 4.64 17.47
N ARG A 98 17.40 3.92 18.22
CA ARG A 98 16.98 3.07 19.35
C ARG A 98 17.67 3.44 20.67
N ASN A 99 18.43 4.53 20.72
CA ASN A 99 19.12 4.93 21.94
C ASN A 99 18.10 5.30 23.01
N PRO A 100 18.17 4.73 24.23
CA PRO A 100 17.26 5.12 25.30
C PRO A 100 17.50 6.58 25.71
N PHE A 101 16.45 7.23 26.21
CA PHE A 101 16.54 8.55 26.82
C PHE A 101 16.09 8.48 28.27
N LYS A 102 17.04 8.51 29.21
CA LYS A 102 16.79 8.24 30.64
C LYS A 102 16.10 6.88 30.81
N ASN A 103 14.88 6.86 31.35
CA ASN A 103 14.10 5.64 31.58
C ASN A 103 13.13 5.31 30.42
N ILE A 104 13.28 5.98 29.26
CA ILE A 104 12.43 5.77 28.08
C ILE A 104 13.20 4.92 27.07
N HIS A 105 12.60 3.80 26.66
CA HIS A 105 13.09 2.92 25.61
C HIS A 105 12.20 3.03 24.38
N PHE A 106 12.81 3.06 23.19
CA PHE A 106 12.10 3.13 21.91
C PHE A 106 11.97 1.72 21.32
N VAL A 107 10.74 1.37 20.92
CA VAL A 107 10.40 0.06 20.33
C VAL A 107 9.59 0.26 19.06
N GLY A 108 9.51 -0.77 18.22
CA GLY A 108 8.83 -0.75 16.92
C GLY A 108 9.63 -1.48 15.86
N THR A 109 9.01 -1.83 14.73
CA THR A 109 9.67 -2.57 13.64
C THR A 109 10.92 -1.84 13.13
N GLU A 110 10.89 -0.50 13.14
CA GLU A 110 11.98 0.39 12.75
C GLU A 110 13.22 0.29 13.64
N THR A 111 13.06 -0.18 14.88
CA THR A 111 14.16 -0.29 15.85
C THR A 111 14.83 -1.67 15.84
N SER A 112 14.33 -2.60 15.01
CA SER A 112 14.81 -3.99 14.91
C SER A 112 16.32 -4.07 14.63
N ILE A 113 16.91 -5.19 15.04
CA ILE A 113 18.29 -5.60 14.74
C ILE A 113 18.36 -6.67 13.64
N VAL A 114 17.19 -7.15 13.20
CA VAL A 114 16.99 -8.16 12.16
C VAL A 114 15.97 -7.68 11.14
#